data_AF-A0A1G0LWF6-F1
#
_entry.id   AF-A0A1G0LWF6-F1
#
_cell.length_a   1.000
_cell.length_b   1.000
_cell.length_c   1.000
_cell.angle_alpha   90.00
_cell.angle_beta   90.00
_cell.angle_gamma   90.00
#
_symmetry.space_group_name_H-M   'P 1'
#
loop_
_entity.id
_entity.type
_entity.pdbx_description
1 polymer ?
#
loop_
_entity_poly.entity_id
_entity_poly.type
_entity_poly.pdbx_seq_one_letter_code
_entity_poly.pdbx_strand_id
1 'polypeptide(L)'
;VLVDDLLIDAPPDSMLALALHPNIDIRIYNPRLNVGTSKLKKIGNVATGLRTVNQRMHDKTALFDGQAGITGGRNMADEYFDYNHEYNFRDRDMLVLGPVVAEMQASFQRFWDSTQAVPVEKLLAKQMRGMTPERAGQVYAGLHAYAAKEENFAPEVRLALENLPAKFERLAQGIVWDEVRFLCDLPGKNSARRRFDGGGRTTAALVAELKKAKKSVTIQSPYLVMPKGALELFRDLVRRGVEVRIVTNSLASTDNLQAFSGYYKQRSAILKSGVKVFEFKPDPAIKKELIERYPKLEKQAPVFAIHAKSMVIDGETLFVGTFNFDPRSANLNTEVGVLLRNQALAQQVEQNIIRDMSPENSWSAADNADRFASPEKRRKMKMWKALPLEPFL
;
A
#
# COMPACT_ATOMS: atom_id res chain seq x y z
N VAL A 1 -2.06 13.04 -13.50
CA VAL A 1 -2.18 12.59 -12.09
C VAL A 1 -3.55 11.97 -11.86
N LEU A 2 -3.63 10.73 -11.42
CA LEU A 2 -4.90 10.07 -11.09
C LEU A 2 -4.92 9.69 -9.62
N VAL A 3 -5.97 10.05 -8.91
CA VAL A 3 -6.09 9.83 -7.45
C VAL A 3 -7.45 9.23 -7.09
N ASP A 4 -7.49 8.36 -6.09
CA ASP A 4 -8.72 7.73 -5.57
C ASP A 4 -9.50 8.72 -4.68
N ASP A 5 -10.82 8.83 -4.85
CA ASP A 5 -11.66 9.80 -4.12
C ASP A 5 -11.58 9.66 -2.59
N LEU A 6 -11.42 8.44 -2.06
CA LEU A 6 -11.63 8.16 -0.64
C LEU A 6 -10.55 8.75 0.29
N LEU A 7 -9.32 8.93 -0.18
CA LEU A 7 -8.19 9.39 0.65
C LEU A 7 -7.73 10.82 0.34
N ILE A 8 -8.49 11.56 -0.45
CA ILE A 8 -8.13 12.95 -0.73
C ILE A 8 -8.50 13.81 0.47
N ASP A 9 -7.48 14.20 1.22
CA ASP A 9 -7.53 15.26 2.22
C ASP A 9 -6.83 16.51 1.68
N ALA A 10 -7.41 17.11 0.64
CA ALA A 10 -6.89 18.31 0.01
C ALA A 10 -7.97 19.40 -0.05
N PRO A 11 -7.64 20.67 0.26
CA PRO A 11 -8.55 21.77 0.03
C PRO A 11 -8.99 21.84 -1.45
N PRO A 12 -10.27 22.18 -1.74
CA PRO A 12 -10.74 22.36 -3.11
C PRO A 12 -9.87 23.31 -3.95
N ASP A 13 -9.39 24.39 -3.34
CA ASP A 13 -8.53 25.38 -4.01
C ASP A 13 -7.19 24.78 -4.43
N SER A 14 -6.59 23.89 -3.62
CA SER A 14 -5.34 23.20 -3.97
C SER A 14 -5.51 22.26 -5.15
N MET A 15 -6.61 21.49 -5.18
CA MET A 15 -6.91 20.60 -6.30
C MET A 15 -7.20 21.39 -7.59
N LEU A 16 -7.93 22.50 -7.49
CA LEU A 16 -8.20 23.37 -8.63
C LEU A 16 -6.94 24.11 -9.11
N ALA A 17 -6.05 24.52 -8.20
CA ALA A 17 -4.77 25.12 -8.56
C ALA A 17 -3.88 24.12 -9.32
N LEU A 18 -3.90 22.84 -8.94
CA LEU A 18 -3.22 21.79 -9.71
C LEU A 18 -3.84 21.61 -11.10
N ALA A 19 -5.17 21.58 -11.20
CA ALA A 19 -5.88 21.44 -12.48
C ALA A 19 -5.66 22.62 -13.43
N LEU A 20 -5.41 23.83 -12.89
CA LEU A 20 -5.11 25.03 -13.68
C LEU A 20 -3.65 25.14 -14.13
N HIS A 21 -2.77 24.29 -13.61
CA HIS A 21 -1.35 24.37 -13.95
C HIS A 21 -1.11 23.84 -15.38
N PRO A 22 -0.36 24.56 -16.25
CA PRO A 22 -0.25 24.22 -17.68
C PRO A 22 0.37 22.84 -17.95
N ASN A 23 1.15 22.30 -17.00
CA ASN A 23 1.84 21.01 -17.11
C ASN A 23 1.21 19.89 -16.27
N ILE A 24 0.02 20.10 -15.68
CA ILE A 24 -0.62 19.11 -14.81
C ILE A 24 -2.06 18.88 -15.27
N ASP A 25 -2.38 17.63 -15.57
CA ASP A 25 -3.77 17.16 -15.69
C ASP A 25 -4.06 16.24 -14.49
N ILE A 26 -5.21 16.45 -13.83
CA ILE A 26 -5.62 15.69 -12.66
C ILE A 26 -7.06 15.19 -12.76
N ARG A 27 -7.25 13.89 -12.48
CA ARG A 27 -8.58 13.25 -12.41
C ARG A 27 -8.76 12.53 -11.08
N ILE A 28 -10.01 12.48 -10.63
CA ILE A 28 -10.43 11.72 -9.45
C ILE A 28 -11.10 10.43 -9.94
N TYR A 29 -10.61 9.30 -9.46
CA TYR A 29 -11.17 7.99 -9.73
C TYR A 29 -12.31 7.65 -8.75
N ASN A 30 -13.43 7.18 -9.30
CA ASN A 30 -14.65 6.79 -8.59
C ASN A 30 -15.16 7.84 -7.56
N PRO A 31 -15.41 9.11 -7.97
CA PRO A 31 -15.79 10.20 -7.06
C PRO A 31 -17.23 10.05 -6.53
N ARG A 32 -17.41 9.28 -5.46
CA ARG A 32 -18.74 8.96 -4.88
C ARG A 32 -18.91 9.40 -3.44
N LEU A 33 -17.83 9.73 -2.74
CA LEU A 33 -17.84 9.93 -1.29
C LEU A 33 -17.22 11.24 -0.82
N ASN A 34 -16.24 11.82 -1.51
CA ASN A 34 -15.53 12.99 -0.99
C ASN A 34 -15.62 14.20 -1.92
N VAL A 35 -14.89 14.19 -3.03
CA VAL A 35 -14.72 15.37 -3.89
C VAL A 35 -16.03 15.70 -4.62
N GLY A 36 -16.54 16.91 -4.43
CA GLY A 36 -17.74 17.40 -5.13
C GLY A 36 -19.07 16.77 -4.70
N THR A 37 -19.12 15.94 -3.64
CA THR A 37 -20.34 15.25 -3.20
C THR A 37 -20.99 15.92 -1.98
N SER A 38 -22.27 16.29 -2.09
CA SER A 38 -23.04 16.85 -0.97
C SER A 38 -23.41 15.80 0.07
N LYS A 39 -23.61 16.20 1.34
CA LYS A 39 -23.99 15.28 2.44
C LYS A 39 -25.21 14.39 2.10
N LEU A 40 -26.21 14.93 1.42
CA LEU A 40 -27.40 14.18 0.95
C LEU A 40 -27.05 13.15 -0.14
N LYS A 41 -26.19 13.51 -1.10
CA LYS A 41 -25.71 12.58 -2.12
C LYS A 41 -24.84 11.46 -1.54
N LYS A 42 -24.03 11.75 -0.51
CA LYS A 42 -23.24 10.71 0.20
C LYS A 42 -24.17 9.65 0.82
N ILE A 43 -25.23 10.07 1.51
CA ILE A 43 -26.22 9.15 2.11
C ILE A 43 -26.92 8.32 1.02
N GLY A 44 -27.34 8.95 -0.08
CA GLY A 44 -27.95 8.26 -1.23
C GLY A 44 -27.02 7.25 -1.91
N ASN A 45 -25.74 7.60 -2.09
CA ASN A 45 -24.73 6.72 -2.70
C ASN A 45 -24.46 5.50 -1.80
N VAL A 46 -24.37 5.69 -0.48
CA VAL A 46 -24.21 4.59 0.50
C VAL A 46 -25.44 3.67 0.48
N ALA A 47 -26.65 4.22 0.40
CA ALA A 47 -27.90 3.46 0.36
C ALA A 47 -28.11 2.66 -0.94
N THR A 48 -27.60 3.16 -2.07
CA THR A 48 -27.84 2.57 -3.41
C THR A 48 -26.72 1.65 -3.91
N GLY A 49 -25.57 1.58 -3.23
CA GLY A 49 -24.45 0.75 -3.70
C GLY A 49 -23.24 0.64 -2.76
N LEU A 50 -23.40 -0.01 -1.60
CA LEU A 50 -22.31 -0.28 -0.64
C LEU A 50 -21.03 -0.84 -1.29
N ARG A 51 -21.14 -1.75 -2.27
CA ARG A 51 -19.99 -2.38 -2.94
C ARG A 51 -19.24 -1.43 -3.90
N THR A 52 -19.96 -0.58 -4.64
CA THR A 52 -19.36 0.37 -5.60
C THR A 52 -18.78 1.60 -4.89
N VAL A 53 -19.35 1.94 -3.73
CA VAL A 53 -18.81 2.95 -2.80
C VAL A 53 -17.54 2.45 -2.11
N ASN A 54 -17.45 1.14 -1.83
CA ASN A 54 -16.29 0.53 -1.18
C ASN A 54 -15.17 0.09 -2.15
N GLN A 55 -15.38 0.16 -3.47
CA GLN A 55 -14.37 -0.19 -4.46
C GLN A 55 -13.39 0.96 -4.67
N ARG A 56 -12.09 0.67 -4.54
CA ARG A 56 -11.01 1.66 -4.56
C ARG A 56 -9.99 1.36 -5.64
N MET A 57 -9.41 2.43 -6.19
CA MET A 57 -8.15 2.32 -6.91
C MET A 57 -7.02 2.23 -5.88
N HIS A 58 -6.50 1.02 -5.66
CA HIS A 58 -5.40 0.79 -4.74
C HIS A 58 -4.03 0.71 -5.44
N ASP A 59 -4.04 1.02 -6.73
CA ASP A 59 -2.90 1.09 -7.64
C ASP A 59 -1.94 2.22 -7.25
N LYS A 60 -0.64 1.91 -7.22
CA LYS A 60 0.44 2.86 -6.92
C LYS A 60 1.50 2.72 -7.99
N THR A 61 1.49 3.65 -8.93
CA THR A 61 2.44 3.69 -10.05
C THR A 61 2.89 5.12 -10.31
N ALA A 62 4.20 5.31 -10.50
CA ALA A 62 4.76 6.53 -11.07
C ALA A 62 5.51 6.16 -12.36
N LEU A 63 5.30 6.92 -13.43
CA LEU A 63 5.86 6.65 -14.76
C LEU A 63 6.57 7.89 -15.26
N PHE A 64 7.76 7.69 -15.82
CA PHE A 64 8.65 8.76 -16.26
C PHE A 64 9.07 8.50 -17.71
N ASP A 65 8.63 9.36 -18.61
CA ASP A 65 9.01 9.43 -20.04
C ASP A 65 8.87 8.13 -20.84
N GLY A 66 8.05 7.18 -20.36
CA GLY A 66 7.96 5.83 -20.93
C GLY A 66 9.24 4.99 -20.77
N GLN A 67 10.22 5.45 -19.97
CA GLN A 67 11.52 4.81 -19.78
C GLN A 67 11.66 4.14 -18.42
N ALA A 68 11.06 4.73 -17.39
CA ALA A 68 11.12 4.23 -16.02
C ALA A 68 9.73 4.19 -15.38
N GLY A 69 9.53 3.18 -14.54
CA GLY A 69 8.33 3.02 -13.72
C GLY A 69 8.70 2.71 -12.28
N ILE A 70 7.90 3.19 -11.34
CA ILE A 70 7.98 2.82 -9.93
C ILE A 70 6.62 2.27 -9.51
N THR A 71 6.61 1.14 -8.81
CA THR A 71 5.40 0.58 -8.20
C THR A 71 5.73 -0.17 -6.91
N GLY A 72 4.77 -0.26 -6.00
CA GLY A 72 4.94 -0.93 -4.72
C GLY A 72 3.86 -0.53 -3.72
N GLY A 73 4.20 -0.53 -2.43
CA GLY A 73 3.25 -0.29 -1.36
C GLY A 73 3.05 1.18 -0.97
N ARG A 74 3.97 2.09 -1.36
CA ARG A 74 4.01 3.45 -0.83
C ARG A 74 2.90 4.35 -1.35
N ASN A 75 2.20 5.02 -0.42
CA ASN A 75 1.34 6.16 -0.73
C ASN A 75 2.17 7.46 -0.69
N MET A 76 1.58 8.56 -1.16
CA MET A 76 2.13 9.92 -1.01
C MET A 76 1.62 10.56 0.28
N ALA A 77 2.28 10.26 1.42
CA ALA A 77 2.01 10.88 2.73
C ALA A 77 3.25 10.81 3.64
N ASP A 78 3.30 11.65 4.67
CA ASP A 78 4.46 11.83 5.54
C ASP A 78 4.98 10.53 6.17
N GLU A 79 4.06 9.62 6.55
CA GLU A 79 4.38 8.35 7.18
C GLU A 79 5.19 7.40 6.27
N TYR A 80 5.19 7.62 4.95
CA TYR A 80 5.87 6.78 3.95
C TYR A 80 7.26 7.28 3.58
N PHE A 81 7.58 8.51 3.94
CA PHE A 81 8.85 9.18 3.67
C PHE A 81 9.58 9.56 4.96
N ASP A 82 9.23 8.86 6.05
CA ASP A 82 9.76 9.06 7.39
C ASP A 82 9.51 10.46 7.99
N TYR A 83 8.63 11.29 7.39
CA TYR A 83 8.37 12.67 7.81
C TYR A 83 7.44 12.80 9.01
N ASN A 84 6.62 11.79 9.29
CA ASN A 84 5.75 11.80 10.45
C ASN A 84 6.57 11.53 11.73
N HIS A 85 6.28 12.26 12.80
CA HIS A 85 6.99 12.20 14.08
C HIS A 85 6.40 11.20 15.08
N GLU A 86 5.19 10.72 14.85
CA GLU A 86 4.48 9.79 15.72
C GLU A 86 4.45 8.37 15.15
N TYR A 87 4.37 8.24 13.82
CA TYR A 87 4.10 6.97 13.16
C TYR A 87 4.69 6.92 11.75
N ASN A 88 5.49 5.91 11.42
CA ASN A 88 6.05 5.72 10.07
C ASN A 88 5.90 4.27 9.57
N PHE A 89 5.96 4.11 8.26
CA PHE A 89 5.82 2.84 7.58
C PHE A 89 7.15 2.33 7.01
N ARG A 90 7.41 1.05 7.27
CA ARG A 90 8.35 0.24 6.51
C ARG A 90 7.66 -0.28 5.26
N ASP A 91 8.06 0.26 4.11
CA ASP A 91 7.47 -0.08 2.82
C ASP A 91 8.54 -0.31 1.74
N ARG A 92 8.13 -0.94 0.63
CA ARG A 92 8.99 -1.32 -0.48
C ARG A 92 8.33 -0.99 -1.81
N ASP A 93 9.11 -0.34 -2.67
CA ASP A 93 8.80 -0.14 -4.07
C ASP A 93 9.89 -0.76 -4.95
N MET A 94 9.57 -0.93 -6.23
CA MET A 94 10.45 -1.40 -7.28
C MET A 94 10.57 -0.31 -8.34
N LEU A 95 11.81 0.11 -8.62
CA LEU A 95 12.15 0.84 -9.84
C LEU A 95 12.33 -0.18 -10.96
N VAL A 96 11.60 -0.01 -12.06
CA VAL A 96 11.67 -0.86 -13.24
C VAL A 96 11.99 -0.04 -14.48
N LEU A 97 12.79 -0.64 -15.37
CA LEU A 97 13.20 -0.06 -16.64
C LEU A 97 12.87 -1.03 -17.77
N GLY A 98 12.74 -0.51 -18.99
CA GLY A 98 12.57 -1.31 -20.19
C GLY A 98 11.11 -1.60 -20.55
N PRO A 99 10.84 -2.66 -21.35
CA PRO A 99 9.54 -2.86 -22.00
C PRO A 99 8.33 -2.93 -21.05
N VAL A 100 8.54 -3.40 -19.82
CA VAL A 100 7.49 -3.48 -18.79
C VAL A 100 6.84 -2.12 -18.48
N VAL A 101 7.56 -1.01 -18.68
CA VAL A 101 7.04 0.34 -18.47
C VAL A 101 5.89 0.65 -19.43
N ALA A 102 5.92 0.10 -20.66
CA ALA A 102 4.81 0.24 -21.60
C ALA A 102 3.54 -0.48 -21.12
N GLU A 103 3.68 -1.62 -20.45
CA GLU A 103 2.53 -2.33 -19.84
C GLU A 103 1.94 -1.51 -18.68
N MET A 104 2.79 -0.91 -17.85
CA MET A 104 2.37 -0.02 -16.78
C MET A 104 1.63 1.21 -17.33
N GLN A 105 2.17 1.83 -18.39
CA GLN A 105 1.54 2.97 -19.06
C GLN A 105 0.20 2.60 -19.69
N ALA A 106 0.11 1.44 -20.34
CA ALA A 106 -1.15 0.92 -20.86
C ALA A 106 -2.17 0.69 -19.74
N SER A 107 -1.73 0.26 -18.55
CA SER A 107 -2.59 0.15 -17.38
C SER A 107 -3.09 1.51 -16.92
N PHE A 108 -2.19 2.47 -16.71
CA PHE A 108 -2.55 3.84 -16.34
C PHE A 108 -3.57 4.43 -17.32
N GLN A 109 -3.35 4.29 -18.62
CA GLN A 109 -4.24 4.82 -19.65
C GLN A 109 -5.65 4.21 -19.58
N ARG A 110 -5.78 2.90 -19.30
CA ARG A 110 -7.10 2.27 -19.10
C ARG A 110 -7.87 2.89 -17.94
N PHE A 111 -7.20 3.22 -16.84
CA PHE A 111 -7.82 3.90 -15.70
C PHE A 111 -8.12 5.36 -16.02
N TRP A 112 -7.22 6.02 -16.74
CA TRP A 112 -7.37 7.41 -17.15
C TRP A 112 -8.58 7.63 -18.06
N ASP A 113 -8.79 6.76 -19.04
CA ASP A 113 -9.89 6.85 -20.02
C ASP A 113 -11.20 6.21 -19.52
N SER A 114 -11.16 5.56 -18.36
CA SER A 114 -12.35 4.99 -17.72
C SER A 114 -13.39 6.07 -17.43
N THR A 115 -14.67 5.74 -17.59
CA THR A 115 -15.78 6.60 -17.17
C THR A 115 -15.80 6.87 -15.66
N GLN A 116 -14.99 6.14 -14.88
CA GLN A 116 -14.83 6.34 -13.44
C GLN A 116 -13.79 7.41 -13.11
N ALA A 117 -12.93 7.81 -14.06
CA ALA A 117 -11.98 8.91 -13.87
C ALA A 117 -12.63 10.22 -14.35
N VAL A 118 -12.79 11.17 -13.41
CA VAL A 118 -13.48 12.44 -13.67
C VAL A 118 -12.52 13.61 -13.43
N PRO A 119 -12.40 14.57 -14.37
CA PRO A 119 -11.62 15.79 -14.15
C PRO A 119 -12.08 16.57 -12.91
N VAL A 120 -11.13 17.13 -12.17
CA VAL A 120 -11.38 17.84 -10.91
C VAL A 120 -12.30 19.05 -11.12
N GLU A 121 -12.11 19.78 -12.22
CA GLU A 121 -12.86 20.98 -12.60
C GLU A 121 -14.35 20.68 -12.77
N LYS A 122 -14.67 19.48 -13.28
CA LYS A 122 -16.05 19.02 -13.41
C LYS A 122 -16.68 18.71 -12.06
N LEU A 123 -15.92 18.16 -11.12
CA LEU A 123 -16.39 17.83 -9.76
C LEU A 123 -16.54 19.09 -8.89
N LEU A 124 -15.71 20.10 -9.12
CA LEU A 124 -15.65 21.33 -8.34
C LEU A 124 -16.13 22.55 -9.15
N ALA A 125 -17.05 22.35 -10.09
CA ALA A 125 -17.48 23.38 -11.04
C ALA A 125 -18.00 24.68 -10.38
N LYS A 126 -18.57 24.61 -9.17
CA LYS A 126 -19.01 25.81 -8.43
C LYS A 126 -17.81 26.60 -7.91
N GLN A 127 -16.83 25.92 -7.32
CA GLN A 127 -15.61 26.50 -6.79
C GLN A 127 -14.72 27.04 -7.92
N MET A 128 -14.68 26.34 -9.05
CA MET A 128 -13.93 26.73 -10.25
C MET A 128 -14.33 28.13 -10.75
N ARG A 129 -15.60 28.53 -10.63
CA ARG A 129 -16.06 29.88 -11.02
C ARG A 129 -15.38 31.00 -10.24
N GLY A 130 -14.90 30.72 -9.03
CA GLY A 130 -14.18 31.68 -8.18
C GLY A 130 -12.67 31.45 -8.15
N MET A 131 -12.14 30.57 -9.00
CA MET A 131 -10.72 30.28 -9.10
C MET A 131 -10.09 31.17 -10.17
N THR A 132 -9.36 32.20 -9.75
CA THR A 132 -8.63 33.12 -10.64
C THR A 132 -7.14 32.78 -10.66
N PRO A 133 -6.37 33.24 -11.66
CA PRO A 133 -4.91 33.09 -11.68
C PRO A 133 -4.23 33.63 -10.41
N GLU A 134 -4.73 34.74 -9.86
CA GLU A 134 -4.20 35.34 -8.63
C GLU A 134 -4.41 34.40 -7.43
N ARG A 135 -5.60 33.78 -7.33
CA ARG A 135 -5.91 32.82 -6.27
C ARG A 135 -5.08 31.54 -6.40
N ALA A 136 -4.88 31.04 -7.63
CA ALA A 136 -3.97 29.93 -7.89
C ALA A 136 -2.53 30.29 -7.47
N GLY A 137 -2.08 31.49 -7.80
CA GLY A 137 -0.78 32.03 -7.39
C GLY A 137 -0.61 32.08 -5.86
N GLN A 138 -1.66 32.47 -5.12
CA GLN A 138 -1.64 32.44 -3.65
C GLN A 138 -1.51 31.02 -3.09
N VAL A 139 -2.17 30.04 -3.69
CA VAL A 139 -2.02 28.63 -3.32
C VAL A 139 -0.57 28.18 -3.55
N TYR A 140 0.01 28.48 -4.71
CA TYR A 140 1.40 28.12 -5.01
C TYR A 140 2.38 28.79 -4.04
N ALA A 141 2.21 30.08 -3.76
CA ALA A 141 3.04 30.80 -2.79
C ALA A 141 2.94 30.18 -1.38
N GLY A 142 1.74 29.77 -0.96
CA GLY A 142 1.52 29.06 0.30
C GLY A 142 2.26 27.71 0.36
N LEU A 143 2.22 26.93 -0.72
CA LEU A 143 2.95 25.66 -0.82
C LEU A 143 4.48 25.87 -0.79
N HIS A 144 4.99 26.89 -1.48
CA HIS A 144 6.41 27.25 -1.41
C HIS A 144 6.83 27.69 -0.01
N ALA A 145 6.02 28.51 0.66
CA ALA A 145 6.26 28.95 2.03
C ALA A 145 6.21 27.77 3.02
N TYR A 146 5.27 26.84 2.84
CA TYR A 146 5.19 25.60 3.62
C TYR A 146 6.47 24.77 3.48
N ALA A 147 6.92 24.55 2.23
CA ALA A 147 8.13 23.79 1.93
C ALA A 147 9.40 24.49 2.42
N ALA A 148 9.43 25.82 2.49
CA ALA A 148 10.59 26.58 2.96
C ALA A 148 10.89 26.41 4.45
N LYS A 149 9.94 25.93 5.26
CA LYS A 149 10.14 25.71 6.69
C LYS A 149 10.91 24.41 6.94
N GLU A 150 11.96 24.48 7.76
CA GLU A 150 12.79 23.32 8.11
C GLU A 150 12.01 22.20 8.84
N GLU A 151 10.97 22.58 9.60
CA GLU A 151 10.09 21.63 10.30
C GLU A 151 9.32 20.72 9.34
N ASN A 152 8.97 21.21 8.14
CA ASN A 152 8.24 20.46 7.12
C ASN A 152 9.18 19.82 6.10
N PHE A 153 10.31 20.47 5.82
CA PHE A 153 11.28 20.02 4.83
C PHE A 153 12.71 20.24 5.32
N ALA A 154 13.20 19.25 6.08
CA ALA A 154 14.47 19.33 6.77
C ALA A 154 15.65 19.55 5.80
N PRO A 155 16.71 20.28 6.21
CA PRO A 155 17.89 20.52 5.38
C PRO A 155 18.54 19.23 4.83
N GLU A 156 18.50 18.13 5.58
CA GLU A 156 19.02 16.83 5.12
C GLU A 156 18.30 16.31 3.88
N VAL A 157 17.00 16.58 3.75
CA VAL A 157 16.22 16.17 2.58
C VAL A 157 16.63 16.98 1.37
N ARG A 158 16.80 18.30 1.53
CA ARG A 158 17.28 19.19 0.48
C ARG A 158 18.65 18.74 -0.01
N LEU A 159 19.55 18.47 0.92
CA LEU A 159 20.87 17.94 0.61
C LEU A 159 20.79 16.56 -0.07
N ALA A 160 19.87 15.69 0.34
CA ALA A 160 19.65 14.39 -0.30
C ALA A 160 19.15 14.53 -1.76
N LEU A 161 18.33 15.55 -2.05
CA LEU A 161 17.87 15.87 -3.41
C LEU A 161 19.00 16.46 -4.27
N GLU A 162 19.80 17.37 -3.72
CA GLU A 162 20.98 17.92 -4.41
C GLU A 162 22.00 16.82 -4.76
N ASN A 163 22.15 15.83 -3.88
CA ASN A 163 23.02 14.67 -4.08
C ASN A 163 22.36 13.50 -4.84
N LEU A 164 21.15 13.70 -5.37
CA LEU A 164 20.40 12.65 -6.05
C LEU A 164 21.16 12.03 -7.25
N PRO A 165 21.89 12.79 -8.10
CA PRO A 165 22.66 12.20 -9.20
C PRO A 165 23.68 11.14 -8.74
N ALA A 166 24.42 11.42 -7.67
CA ALA A 166 25.39 10.47 -7.10
C ALA A 166 24.72 9.28 -6.39
N LYS A 167 23.52 9.47 -5.82
CA LYS A 167 22.69 8.35 -5.32
C LYS A 167 22.20 7.49 -6.49
N PHE A 168 21.77 8.10 -7.60
CA PHE A 168 21.25 7.38 -8.75
C PHE A 168 22.32 6.54 -9.45
N GLU A 169 23.56 7.02 -9.56
CA GLU A 169 24.66 6.21 -10.10
C GLU A 169 24.87 4.91 -9.30
N ARG A 170 24.84 4.99 -7.97
CA ARG A 170 24.91 3.81 -7.09
C ARG A 170 23.70 2.90 -7.22
N LEU A 171 22.49 3.47 -7.36
CA LEU A 171 21.28 2.69 -7.61
C LEU A 171 21.36 1.95 -8.96
N ALA A 172 21.88 2.61 -10.00
CA ALA A 172 22.04 2.04 -11.32
C ALA A 172 23.01 0.84 -11.32
N GLN A 173 24.06 0.88 -10.51
CA GLN A 173 24.98 -0.25 -10.32
C GLN A 173 24.32 -1.46 -9.64
N GLY A 174 23.25 -1.24 -8.89
CA GLY A 174 22.45 -2.28 -8.22
C GLY A 174 21.30 -2.83 -9.06
N ILE A 175 21.12 -2.38 -10.30
CA ILE A 175 20.05 -2.88 -11.18
C ILE A 175 20.35 -4.32 -11.61
N VAL A 176 19.33 -5.16 -11.48
CA VAL A 176 19.35 -6.52 -12.02
C VAL A 176 18.52 -6.56 -13.30
N TRP A 177 19.02 -7.28 -14.31
CA TRP A 177 18.34 -7.46 -15.59
C TRP A 177 17.69 -8.84 -15.64
N ASP A 178 16.37 -8.86 -15.76
CA ASP A 178 15.59 -10.10 -15.90
C ASP A 178 14.22 -9.80 -16.52
N GLU A 179 13.48 -10.86 -16.84
CA GLU A 179 12.09 -10.71 -17.29
C GLU A 179 11.20 -10.27 -16.13
N VAL A 180 10.58 -9.10 -16.28
CA VAL A 180 9.64 -8.53 -15.31
C VAL A 180 8.26 -8.53 -15.92
N ARG A 181 7.29 -9.11 -15.19
CA ARG A 181 5.88 -9.10 -15.56
C ARG A 181 5.14 -8.09 -14.71
N PHE A 182 4.37 -7.21 -15.34
CA PHE A 182 3.49 -6.29 -14.63
C PHE A 182 2.11 -6.93 -14.43
N LEU A 183 1.73 -7.12 -13.17
CA LEU A 183 0.41 -7.57 -12.78
C LEU A 183 -0.48 -6.35 -12.54
N CYS A 184 -1.66 -6.34 -13.15
CA CYS A 184 -2.64 -5.28 -12.95
C CYS A 184 -4.08 -5.77 -13.10
N ASP A 185 -4.97 -5.22 -12.27
CA ASP A 185 -6.41 -5.36 -12.43
C ASP A 185 -6.98 -4.35 -13.45
N LEU A 186 -8.25 -4.54 -13.81
CA LEU A 186 -8.97 -3.61 -14.69
C LEU A 186 -9.81 -2.62 -13.88
N PRO A 187 -10.06 -1.41 -14.43
CA PRO A 187 -10.98 -0.44 -13.82
C PRO A 187 -12.34 -1.09 -13.50
N GLY A 188 -12.84 -0.86 -12.29
CA GLY A 188 -14.12 -1.41 -11.84
C GLY A 188 -14.13 -2.92 -11.58
N LYS A 189 -12.95 -3.54 -11.36
CA LYS A 189 -12.73 -4.93 -10.88
C LYS A 189 -13.98 -5.58 -10.27
N ASN A 190 -14.40 -6.71 -10.84
CA ASN A 190 -15.60 -7.47 -10.48
C ASN A 190 -16.93 -6.71 -10.68
N SER A 191 -17.11 -6.15 -11.87
CA SER A 191 -18.36 -5.48 -12.30
C SER A 191 -19.60 -6.41 -12.32
N ALA A 192 -19.43 -7.74 -12.26
CA ALA A 192 -20.53 -8.69 -12.20
C ALA A 192 -21.21 -8.70 -10.82
N ARG A 193 -22.43 -8.17 -10.75
CA ARG A 193 -23.29 -8.07 -9.56
C ARG A 193 -23.64 -9.39 -8.85
N ARG A 194 -23.22 -10.58 -9.33
CA ARG A 194 -23.86 -11.85 -8.94
C ARG A 194 -22.98 -13.07 -8.65
N ARG A 195 -21.65 -13.01 -8.65
CA ARG A 195 -20.86 -14.18 -8.25
C ARG A 195 -19.83 -13.85 -7.18
N PHE A 196 -19.82 -14.68 -6.15
CA PHE A 196 -18.90 -14.66 -5.00
C PHE A 196 -17.54 -15.31 -5.34
N ASP A 197 -17.19 -15.43 -6.62
CA ASP A 197 -15.95 -16.01 -7.17
C ASP A 197 -15.08 -14.97 -7.92
N GLY A 198 -15.39 -13.68 -7.78
CA GLY A 198 -14.73 -12.58 -8.50
C GLY A 198 -13.29 -12.30 -8.05
N GLY A 199 -12.35 -13.21 -8.31
CA GLY A 199 -10.93 -12.94 -8.13
C GLY A 199 -10.44 -11.88 -9.14
N GLY A 200 -9.51 -11.02 -8.71
CA GLY A 200 -8.76 -10.14 -9.62
C GLY A 200 -7.77 -10.88 -10.52
N ARG A 201 -7.32 -10.24 -11.60
CA ARG A 201 -6.20 -10.72 -12.43
C ARG A 201 -4.95 -10.90 -11.58
N THR A 202 -4.69 -9.92 -10.70
CA THR A 202 -3.56 -9.97 -9.76
C THR A 202 -3.71 -11.13 -8.78
N THR A 203 -4.90 -11.35 -8.20
CA THR A 203 -5.18 -12.49 -7.31
C THR A 203 -4.94 -13.83 -8.00
N ALA A 204 -5.47 -14.01 -9.22
CA ALA A 204 -5.33 -15.24 -9.97
C ALA A 204 -3.85 -15.55 -10.28
N ALA A 205 -3.08 -14.53 -10.66
CA ALA A 205 -1.65 -14.67 -10.90
C ALA A 205 -0.88 -15.08 -9.63
N LEU A 206 -1.10 -14.40 -8.50
CA LEU A 206 -0.41 -14.74 -7.24
C LEU A 206 -0.77 -16.14 -6.73
N VAL A 207 -2.04 -16.56 -6.84
CA VAL A 207 -2.46 -17.93 -6.51
C VAL A 207 -1.79 -18.95 -7.43
N ALA A 208 -1.66 -18.65 -8.72
CA ALA A 208 -0.97 -19.53 -9.67
C ALA A 208 0.52 -19.70 -9.30
N GLU A 209 1.21 -18.64 -8.88
CA GLU A 209 2.60 -18.74 -8.43
C GLU A 209 2.71 -19.50 -7.09
N LEU A 210 1.85 -19.21 -6.11
CA LEU A 210 1.83 -19.94 -4.84
C LEU A 210 1.65 -21.45 -5.02
N LYS A 211 0.78 -21.87 -5.95
CA LYS A 211 0.57 -23.31 -6.23
C LYS A 211 1.84 -24.00 -6.73
N LYS A 212 2.76 -23.28 -7.39
CA LYS A 212 4.02 -23.83 -7.90
C LYS A 212 5.11 -23.99 -6.83
N ALA A 213 4.96 -23.36 -5.66
CA ALA A 213 5.96 -23.38 -4.59
C ALA A 213 6.31 -24.81 -4.15
N LYS A 214 7.60 -25.04 -3.92
CA LYS A 214 8.16 -26.37 -3.57
C LYS A 214 8.93 -26.39 -2.26
N LYS A 215 9.49 -25.26 -1.82
CA LYS A 215 10.42 -25.17 -0.68
C LYS A 215 9.94 -24.17 0.36
N SER A 216 9.70 -22.92 -0.04
CA SER A 216 9.37 -21.85 0.89
C SER A 216 8.48 -20.77 0.28
N VAL A 217 7.70 -20.12 1.14
CA VAL A 217 6.94 -18.91 0.85
C VAL A 217 7.15 -17.94 2.01
N THR A 218 7.72 -16.78 1.70
CA THR A 218 8.03 -15.72 2.67
C THR A 218 7.26 -14.46 2.30
N ILE A 219 6.36 -14.01 3.18
CA ILE A 219 5.43 -12.91 2.91
C ILE A 219 5.62 -11.78 3.92
N GLN A 220 5.56 -10.55 3.42
CA GLN A 220 5.45 -9.33 4.18
C GLN A 220 4.16 -8.61 3.76
N SER A 221 3.26 -8.38 4.71
CA SER A 221 1.97 -7.70 4.46
C SER A 221 1.55 -6.94 5.72
N PRO A 222 1.01 -5.70 5.63
CA PRO A 222 0.53 -4.97 6.82
C PRO A 222 -0.65 -5.65 7.52
N TYR A 223 -1.48 -6.32 6.72
CA TYR A 223 -2.76 -6.87 7.13
C TYR A 223 -2.84 -8.33 6.67
N LEU A 224 -3.22 -9.21 7.59
CA LEU A 224 -3.33 -10.65 7.37
C LEU A 224 -4.75 -11.14 7.69
N VAL A 225 -5.69 -10.82 6.80
CA VAL A 225 -7.07 -11.30 6.88
C VAL A 225 -7.28 -12.27 5.73
N MET A 226 -7.05 -13.56 5.94
CA MET A 226 -7.10 -14.52 4.84
C MET A 226 -8.50 -14.56 4.20
N PRO A 227 -8.62 -14.29 2.88
CA PRO A 227 -9.87 -14.46 2.17
C PRO A 227 -10.29 -15.93 2.12
N LYS A 228 -11.55 -16.19 1.77
CA LYS A 228 -12.06 -17.56 1.59
C LYS A 228 -11.14 -18.34 0.62
N GLY A 229 -10.77 -19.57 0.98
CA GLY A 229 -9.85 -20.41 0.21
C GLY A 229 -8.35 -20.16 0.44
N ALA A 230 -7.94 -18.99 0.94
CA ALA A 230 -6.50 -18.72 1.15
C ALA A 230 -5.91 -19.58 2.28
N LEU A 231 -6.66 -19.78 3.38
CA LEU A 231 -6.21 -20.65 4.47
C LEU A 231 -6.06 -22.11 4.02
N GLU A 232 -6.94 -22.59 3.13
CA GLU A 232 -6.83 -23.93 2.53
C GLU A 232 -5.60 -24.02 1.62
N LEU A 233 -5.35 -23.01 0.78
CA LEU A 233 -4.14 -22.93 -0.03
C LEU A 233 -2.86 -23.01 0.82
N PHE A 234 -2.78 -22.27 1.93
CA PHE A 234 -1.64 -22.33 2.83
C PHE A 234 -1.52 -23.65 3.59
N ARG A 235 -2.65 -24.26 4.00
CA ARG A 235 -2.65 -25.62 4.55
C ARG A 235 -2.09 -26.63 3.57
N ASP A 236 -2.46 -26.54 2.30
CA ASP A 236 -1.97 -27.45 1.26
C ASP A 236 -0.50 -27.22 0.94
N LEU A 237 -0.01 -25.98 1.01
CA LEU A 237 1.42 -25.67 0.94
C LEU A 237 2.19 -26.37 2.07
N VAL A 238 1.77 -26.19 3.31
CA VAL A 238 2.43 -26.80 4.48
C VAL A 238 2.36 -28.32 4.41
N ARG A 239 1.23 -28.92 4.00
CA ARG A 239 1.11 -30.37 3.81
C ARG A 239 2.07 -30.93 2.75
N ARG A 240 2.38 -30.14 1.72
CA ARG A 240 3.39 -30.48 0.70
C ARG A 240 4.83 -30.32 1.19
N GLY A 241 5.04 -29.90 2.44
CA GLY A 241 6.36 -29.66 3.01
C GLY A 241 6.95 -28.27 2.69
N VAL A 242 6.14 -27.35 2.15
CA VAL A 242 6.56 -25.96 1.89
C VAL A 242 6.56 -25.17 3.20
N GLU A 243 7.67 -24.54 3.54
CA GLU A 243 7.74 -23.63 4.69
C GLU A 243 7.04 -22.31 4.39
N VAL A 244 6.02 -21.94 5.17
CA VAL A 244 5.32 -20.67 5.00
C VAL A 244 5.60 -19.75 6.19
N ARG A 245 6.17 -18.57 5.92
CA ARG A 245 6.51 -17.52 6.90
C ARG A 245 5.85 -16.21 6.52
N ILE A 246 5.19 -15.55 7.47
CA ILE A 246 4.50 -14.27 7.25
C ILE A 246 4.88 -13.29 8.35
N VAL A 247 5.32 -12.09 8.00
CA VAL A 247 5.45 -10.96 8.93
C VAL A 247 4.31 -9.97 8.70
N THR A 248 3.64 -9.58 9.78
CA THR A 248 2.51 -8.62 9.81
C THR A 248 2.63 -7.71 11.03
N ASN A 249 1.82 -6.66 11.11
CA ASN A 249 1.82 -5.79 12.29
C ASN A 249 1.24 -6.47 13.54
N SER A 250 1.83 -6.16 14.70
CA SER A 250 1.25 -6.49 16.01
C SER A 250 0.09 -5.56 16.36
N LEU A 251 -0.67 -5.88 17.41
CA LEU A 251 -1.72 -4.99 17.92
C LEU A 251 -1.15 -3.62 18.35
N ALA A 252 0.11 -3.62 18.81
CA ALA A 252 0.76 -2.41 19.28
C ALA A 252 1.18 -1.51 18.11
N SER A 253 1.69 -2.07 17.01
CA SER A 253 2.14 -1.31 15.83
C SER A 253 1.04 -1.01 14.82
N THR A 254 -0.01 -1.82 14.71
CA THR A 254 -1.04 -1.63 13.67
C THR A 254 -1.76 -0.28 13.76
N ASP A 255 -1.95 0.33 12.60
CA ASP A 255 -2.79 1.50 12.31
C ASP A 255 -4.27 1.11 12.09
N ASN A 256 -4.51 -0.09 11.56
CA ASN A 256 -5.84 -0.57 11.20
C ASN A 256 -6.34 -1.65 12.18
N LEU A 257 -7.03 -1.21 13.23
CA LEU A 257 -7.59 -2.11 14.26
C LEU A 257 -8.63 -3.08 13.71
N GLN A 258 -9.38 -2.71 12.67
CA GLN A 258 -10.39 -3.56 12.06
C GLN A 258 -9.72 -4.75 11.37
N ALA A 259 -8.69 -4.48 10.56
CA ALA A 259 -7.91 -5.53 9.89
C ALA A 259 -7.24 -6.44 10.91
N PHE A 260 -6.63 -5.85 11.95
CA PHE A 260 -6.04 -6.64 13.02
C PHE A 260 -7.07 -7.50 13.77
N SER A 261 -8.27 -6.98 14.06
CA SER A 261 -9.34 -7.76 14.67
C SER A 261 -9.81 -8.91 13.79
N GLY A 262 -9.81 -8.74 12.47
CA GLY A 262 -10.07 -9.81 11.50
C GLY A 262 -9.01 -10.90 11.57
N TYR A 263 -7.73 -10.50 11.52
CA TYR A 263 -6.59 -11.39 11.71
C TYR A 263 -6.65 -12.13 13.05
N TYR A 264 -6.94 -11.43 14.15
CA TYR A 264 -7.02 -12.00 15.50
C TYR A 264 -8.06 -13.13 15.60
N LYS A 265 -9.18 -13.04 14.87
CA LYS A 265 -10.17 -14.14 14.77
C LYS A 265 -9.58 -15.39 14.11
N GLN A 266 -8.72 -15.21 13.12
CA GLN A 266 -8.14 -16.28 12.31
C GLN A 266 -6.79 -16.78 12.83
N ARG A 267 -6.10 -16.01 13.68
CA ARG A 267 -4.73 -16.26 14.15
C ARG A 267 -4.51 -17.71 14.59
N SER A 268 -5.36 -18.24 15.45
CA SER A 268 -5.23 -19.64 15.94
C SER A 268 -5.35 -20.66 14.80
N ALA A 269 -6.26 -20.46 13.85
CA ALA A 269 -6.44 -21.37 12.72
C ALA A 269 -5.28 -21.29 11.71
N ILE A 270 -4.70 -20.10 11.55
CA ILE A 270 -3.48 -19.89 10.75
C ILE A 270 -2.32 -20.64 11.39
N LEU A 271 -2.04 -20.42 12.67
CA LEU A 271 -0.94 -21.10 13.37
C LEU A 271 -1.11 -22.64 13.38
N LYS A 272 -2.32 -23.14 13.60
CA LYS A 272 -2.62 -24.59 13.54
C LYS A 272 -2.43 -25.20 12.15
N SER A 273 -2.39 -24.39 11.09
CA SER A 273 -2.06 -24.88 9.75
C SER A 273 -0.57 -25.09 9.52
N GLY A 274 0.28 -24.69 10.46
CA GLY A 274 1.75 -24.76 10.38
C GLY A 274 2.40 -23.54 9.73
N VAL A 275 1.62 -22.52 9.37
CA VAL A 275 2.15 -21.22 8.95
C VAL A 275 2.80 -20.53 10.13
N LYS A 276 4.05 -20.08 9.95
CA LYS A 276 4.79 -19.28 10.94
C LYS A 276 4.43 -17.80 10.75
N VAL A 277 3.90 -17.18 11.80
CA VAL A 277 3.51 -15.76 11.76
C VAL A 277 4.31 -14.97 12.78
N PHE A 278 4.86 -13.84 12.34
CA PHE A 278 5.64 -12.91 13.14
C PHE A 278 4.93 -11.56 13.19
N GLU A 279 4.80 -11.00 14.38
CA GLU A 279 4.10 -9.75 14.65
C GLU A 279 5.11 -8.64 14.95
N PHE A 280 5.24 -7.71 14.01
CA PHE A 280 6.21 -6.62 14.03
C PHE A 280 5.95 -5.67 15.20
N LYS A 281 7.01 -5.35 15.95
CA LYS A 281 6.96 -4.50 17.14
C LYS A 281 6.69 -3.04 16.77
N PRO A 282 6.12 -2.23 17.68
CA PRO A 282 5.99 -0.79 17.47
C PRO A 282 7.34 -0.06 17.56
N ASP A 283 8.32 -0.65 18.24
CA ASP A 283 9.67 -0.13 18.40
C ASP A 283 10.72 -1.20 18.02
N PRO A 284 10.86 -1.53 16.72
CA PRO A 284 11.78 -2.55 16.26
C PRO A 284 13.21 -1.99 16.17
N ALA A 285 14.22 -2.81 16.49
CA ALA A 285 15.62 -2.38 16.44
C ALA A 285 16.06 -1.90 15.04
N ILE A 286 15.50 -2.49 13.98
CA ILE A 286 15.84 -2.16 12.59
C ILE A 286 15.49 -0.72 12.18
N LYS A 287 14.59 -0.04 12.90
CA LYS A 287 14.23 1.35 12.58
C LYS A 287 15.42 2.32 12.68
N LYS A 288 16.40 1.99 13.53
CA LYS A 288 17.65 2.76 13.70
C LYS A 288 18.50 2.83 12.43
N GLU A 289 18.41 1.80 11.60
CA GLU A 289 19.18 1.67 10.36
C GLU A 289 18.40 2.17 9.14
N LEU A 290 17.06 2.09 9.19
CA LEU A 290 16.21 2.39 8.05
C LEU A 290 15.80 3.86 7.96
N ILE A 291 15.62 4.52 9.11
CA ILE A 291 15.22 5.92 9.15
C ILE A 291 16.50 6.78 9.07
N GLU A 292 16.76 7.43 7.93
CA GLU A 292 17.99 8.22 7.69
C GLU A 292 18.18 9.30 8.77
N ARG A 293 17.09 9.91 9.24
CA ARG A 293 17.08 10.93 10.30
C ARG A 293 16.96 10.40 11.73
N TYR A 294 17.12 9.09 11.94
CA TYR A 294 16.93 8.45 13.25
C TYR A 294 17.67 9.14 14.41
N PRO A 295 18.94 9.59 14.27
CA PRO A 295 19.66 10.25 15.37
C PRO A 295 18.95 11.50 15.92
N LYS A 296 18.17 12.20 15.10
CA LYS A 296 17.37 13.37 15.55
C LYS A 296 16.04 12.98 16.21
N LEU A 297 15.57 11.75 15.97
CA LEU A 297 14.29 11.23 16.48
C LEU A 297 14.46 10.37 17.74
N GLU A 298 15.68 10.07 18.19
CA GLU A 298 15.92 9.10 19.28
C GLU A 298 15.14 9.39 20.57
N LYS A 299 14.96 10.68 20.92
CA LYS A 299 14.22 11.09 22.13
C LYS A 299 12.70 10.84 22.02
N GLN A 300 12.15 10.79 20.81
CA GLN A 300 10.74 10.57 20.54
C GLN A 300 10.60 9.82 19.21
N ALA A 301 11.08 8.58 19.18
CA ALA A 301 11.10 7.81 17.95
C ALA A 301 9.67 7.34 17.61
N PRO A 302 9.22 7.51 16.35
CA PRO A 302 7.88 7.14 15.95
C PRO A 302 7.66 5.62 16.10
N VAL A 303 6.38 5.25 16.21
CA VAL A 303 5.95 3.86 16.00
C VAL A 303 6.31 3.48 14.58
N PHE A 304 6.90 2.31 14.38
CA PHE A 304 7.26 1.81 13.07
C PHE A 304 6.42 0.56 12.74
N ALA A 305 5.81 0.55 11.56
CA ALA A 305 4.90 -0.51 11.16
C ALA A 305 5.17 -0.99 9.74
N ILE A 306 4.91 -2.27 9.47
CA ILE A 306 4.97 -2.82 8.12
C ILE A 306 3.83 -2.23 7.29
N HIS A 307 4.16 -1.76 6.09
CA HIS A 307 3.19 -1.52 5.02
C HIS A 307 3.62 -2.09 3.67
N ALA A 308 4.83 -2.64 3.56
CA ALA A 308 5.25 -3.44 2.42
C ALA A 308 4.29 -4.59 2.12
N LYS A 309 4.02 -4.79 0.82
CA LYS A 309 3.32 -5.96 0.29
C LYS A 309 4.25 -6.72 -0.64
N SER A 310 4.99 -7.65 -0.08
CA SER A 310 6.01 -8.41 -0.80
C SER A 310 5.88 -9.90 -0.52
N MET A 311 6.21 -10.71 -1.52
CA MET A 311 6.20 -12.16 -1.40
C MET A 311 7.38 -12.75 -2.17
N VAL A 312 8.10 -13.66 -1.52
CA VAL A 312 9.16 -14.45 -2.13
C VAL A 312 8.76 -15.92 -2.09
N ILE A 313 8.90 -16.62 -3.21
CA ILE A 313 8.63 -18.05 -3.36
C ILE A 313 9.91 -18.76 -3.77
N ASP A 314 10.26 -19.80 -3.02
CA ASP A 314 11.43 -20.68 -3.21
C ASP A 314 12.78 -19.94 -3.30
N GLY A 315 12.86 -18.71 -2.78
CA GLY A 315 14.04 -17.84 -2.87
C GLY A 315 14.34 -17.35 -4.29
N GLU A 316 13.38 -17.43 -5.21
CA GLU A 316 13.62 -17.17 -6.64
C GLU A 316 12.56 -16.31 -7.29
N THR A 317 11.28 -16.54 -6.99
CA THR A 317 10.18 -15.71 -7.52
C THR A 317 9.85 -14.61 -6.54
N LEU A 318 9.87 -13.36 -6.99
CA LEU A 318 9.62 -12.17 -6.20
C LEU A 318 8.38 -11.45 -6.73
N PHE A 319 7.49 -11.09 -5.81
CA PHE A 319 6.41 -10.15 -6.03
C PHE A 319 6.56 -8.94 -5.11
N VAL A 320 6.41 -7.74 -5.67
CA VAL A 320 6.26 -6.47 -4.93
C VAL A 320 5.13 -5.67 -5.57
N GLY A 321 4.21 -5.15 -4.77
CA GLY A 321 3.09 -4.40 -5.30
C GLY A 321 2.18 -3.81 -4.23
N THR A 322 0.90 -3.68 -4.57
CA THR A 322 -0.11 -3.05 -3.73
C THR A 322 -0.95 -4.06 -2.93
N PHE A 323 -0.88 -5.34 -3.29
CA PHE A 323 -1.80 -6.40 -2.86
C PHE A 323 -1.68 -6.75 -1.36
N ASN A 324 -2.64 -6.36 -0.53
CA ASN A 324 -2.70 -6.84 0.86
C ASN A 324 -3.30 -8.26 0.91
N PHE A 325 -2.91 -9.05 1.91
CA PHE A 325 -3.55 -10.35 2.18
C PHE A 325 -4.90 -10.16 2.90
N ASP A 326 -5.86 -9.53 2.21
CA ASP A 326 -7.22 -9.27 2.69
C ASP A 326 -8.31 -9.54 1.63
N PRO A 327 -9.58 -9.74 2.03
CA PRO A 327 -10.68 -9.95 1.08
C PRO A 327 -10.90 -8.77 0.13
N ARG A 328 -10.61 -7.53 0.54
CA ARG A 328 -10.71 -6.35 -0.30
C ARG A 328 -9.76 -6.38 -1.49
N SER A 329 -8.49 -6.66 -1.28
CA SER A 329 -7.48 -6.77 -2.33
C SER A 329 -7.79 -7.94 -3.26
N ALA A 330 -8.34 -9.03 -2.70
CA ALA A 330 -8.77 -10.17 -3.51
C ALA A 330 -9.98 -9.84 -4.42
N ASN A 331 -10.98 -9.11 -3.92
CA ASN A 331 -12.32 -9.10 -4.52
C ASN A 331 -12.89 -7.71 -4.87
N LEU A 332 -12.29 -6.61 -4.40
CA LEU A 332 -12.89 -5.27 -4.48
C LEU A 332 -11.92 -4.23 -5.05
N ASN A 333 -10.80 -4.01 -4.37
CA ASN A 333 -9.80 -3.02 -4.76
C ASN A 333 -9.03 -3.50 -5.99
N THR A 334 -8.75 -2.61 -6.94
CA THR A 334 -7.80 -2.89 -8.02
C THR A 334 -6.39 -2.91 -7.45
N GLU A 335 -5.57 -3.86 -7.91
CA GLU A 335 -4.21 -4.06 -7.42
C GLU A 335 -3.22 -4.14 -8.59
N VAL A 336 -2.02 -3.64 -8.35
CA VAL A 336 -0.88 -3.71 -9.27
C VAL A 336 0.37 -4.24 -8.58
N GLY A 337 1.33 -4.71 -9.36
CA GLY A 337 2.64 -5.06 -8.85
C GLY A 337 3.54 -5.66 -9.93
N VAL A 338 4.79 -5.88 -9.57
CA VAL A 338 5.76 -6.56 -10.43
C VAL A 338 6.00 -7.97 -9.92
N LEU A 339 6.05 -8.90 -10.85
CA LEU A 339 6.39 -10.30 -10.62
C LEU A 339 7.60 -10.63 -11.49
N LEU A 340 8.65 -11.16 -10.88
CA LEU A 340 9.86 -11.57 -11.58
C LEU A 340 10.47 -12.81 -10.95
N ARG A 341 11.32 -13.49 -11.71
CA ARG A 341 12.05 -14.67 -11.25
C ARG A 341 13.54 -14.39 -11.33
N ASN A 342 14.12 -13.94 -10.23
CA ASN A 342 15.54 -13.62 -10.13
C ASN A 342 16.05 -14.01 -8.74
N GLN A 343 16.93 -15.00 -8.68
CA GLN A 343 17.40 -15.57 -7.41
C GLN A 343 18.12 -14.53 -6.53
N ALA A 344 19.01 -13.72 -7.10
CA ALA A 344 19.81 -12.77 -6.33
C ALA A 344 18.93 -11.72 -5.64
N LEU A 345 18.04 -11.09 -6.40
CA LEU A 345 17.13 -10.08 -5.87
C LEU A 345 16.06 -10.69 -4.95
N ALA A 346 15.50 -11.85 -5.30
CA ALA A 346 14.52 -12.54 -4.45
C ALA A 346 15.12 -12.92 -3.09
N GLN A 347 16.35 -13.44 -3.05
CA GLN A 347 17.05 -13.74 -1.80
C GLN A 347 17.35 -12.48 -1.01
N GLN A 348 17.79 -11.39 -1.65
CA GLN A 348 18.02 -10.11 -0.95
C GLN A 348 16.75 -9.59 -0.29
N VAL A 349 15.61 -9.64 -0.98
CA VAL A 349 14.32 -9.25 -0.42
C VAL A 349 13.88 -10.22 0.68
N GLU A 350 14.06 -11.53 0.49
CA GLU A 350 13.73 -12.54 1.48
C GLU A 350 14.52 -12.35 2.78
N GLN A 351 15.82 -12.07 2.69
CA GLN A 351 16.65 -11.80 3.87
C GLN A 351 16.21 -10.54 4.61
N ASN A 352 15.79 -9.49 3.88
CA ASN A 352 15.21 -8.31 4.52
C ASN A 352 13.92 -8.63 5.28
N ILE A 353 13.06 -9.49 4.72
CA ILE A 353 11.83 -9.92 5.39
C ILE A 353 12.14 -10.82 6.60
N ILE A 354 13.09 -11.74 6.48
CA ILE A 354 13.56 -12.60 7.60
C ILE A 354 14.15 -11.74 8.72
N ARG A 355 14.89 -10.68 8.38
CA ARG A 355 15.40 -9.72 9.36
C ARG A 355 14.28 -9.01 10.11
N ASP A 356 13.17 -8.70 9.46
CA ASP A 356 12.01 -8.13 10.14
C ASP A 356 11.36 -9.13 11.12
N MET A 357 11.54 -10.44 10.89
CA MET A 357 11.03 -11.51 11.76
C MET A 357 11.92 -11.79 12.98
N SER A 358 13.11 -11.21 13.06
CA SER A 358 14.04 -11.48 14.16
C SER A 358 13.48 -11.02 15.52
N PRO A 359 13.90 -11.64 16.64
CA PRO A 359 13.34 -11.37 17.97
C PRO A 359 13.45 -9.91 18.43
N GLU A 360 14.41 -9.15 17.92
CA GLU A 360 14.55 -7.72 18.17
C GLU A 360 13.50 -6.87 17.44
N ASN A 361 12.98 -7.36 16.32
CA ASN A 361 12.04 -6.63 15.45
C ASN A 361 10.58 -7.12 15.54
N SER A 362 10.38 -8.40 15.84
CA SER A 362 9.06 -9.04 15.89
C SER A 362 8.90 -9.96 17.11
N TRP A 363 7.64 -10.23 17.45
CA TRP A 363 7.26 -11.34 18.31
C TRP A 363 6.73 -12.51 17.48
N SER A 364 6.80 -13.75 17.99
CA SER A 364 6.03 -14.84 17.38
C SER A 364 4.55 -14.63 17.67
N ALA A 365 3.68 -14.82 16.67
CA ALA A 365 2.23 -14.77 16.88
C ALA A 365 1.71 -15.92 17.77
N ALA A 366 2.52 -16.95 18.01
CA ALA A 366 2.23 -17.99 19.00
C ALA A 366 2.36 -17.48 20.45
N ASP A 367 3.08 -16.37 20.65
CA ASP A 367 3.22 -15.72 21.95
C ASP A 367 2.06 -14.75 22.22
N ASN A 368 1.88 -14.34 23.47
CA ASN A 368 0.88 -13.34 23.85
C ASN A 368 1.38 -11.90 23.62
N ALA A 369 1.69 -11.55 22.36
CA ALA A 369 2.20 -10.23 21.98
C ALA A 369 1.19 -9.08 22.22
N ASP A 370 -0.11 -9.37 22.19
CA ASP A 370 -1.17 -8.37 22.41
C ASP A 370 -1.08 -7.69 23.80
N ARG A 371 -0.39 -8.31 24.77
CA ARG A 371 -0.15 -7.74 26.10
C ARG A 371 0.70 -6.46 26.07
N PHE A 372 1.45 -6.23 24.99
CA PHE A 372 2.28 -5.03 24.81
C PHE A 372 1.51 -3.86 24.20
N ALA A 373 0.29 -4.07 23.70
CA ALA A 373 -0.57 -2.97 23.25
C ALA A 373 -1.22 -2.23 24.43
N SER A 374 -1.63 -0.98 24.21
CA SER A 374 -2.33 -0.21 25.25
C SER A 374 -3.65 -0.88 25.67
N PRO A 375 -4.10 -0.69 26.93
CA PRO A 375 -5.39 -1.21 27.38
C PRO A 375 -6.56 -0.76 26.49
N GLU A 376 -6.49 0.46 25.96
CA GLU A 376 -7.47 1.01 25.05
C GLU A 376 -7.50 0.27 23.69
N LYS A 377 -6.34 0.07 23.04
CA LYS A 377 -6.25 -0.70 21.78
C LYS A 377 -6.79 -2.11 21.98
N ARG A 378 -6.45 -2.78 23.10
CA ARG A 378 -7.00 -4.12 23.43
C ARG A 378 -8.51 -4.13 23.59
N ARG A 379 -9.09 -3.12 24.26
CA ARG A 379 -10.55 -3.00 24.42
C ARG A 379 -11.23 -2.78 23.06
N LYS A 380 -10.71 -1.85 22.25
CA LYS A 380 -11.22 -1.58 20.90
C LYS A 380 -11.14 -2.82 20.00
N MET A 381 -10.02 -3.56 20.04
CA MET A 381 -9.85 -4.81 19.29
C MET A 381 -10.94 -5.83 19.65
N LYS A 382 -11.23 -6.01 20.95
CA LYS A 382 -12.29 -6.93 21.42
C LYS A 382 -13.68 -6.50 20.94
N MET A 383 -13.98 -5.20 20.91
CA MET A 383 -15.24 -4.68 20.37
C MET A 383 -15.36 -4.99 18.87
N TRP A 384 -14.34 -4.68 18.09
CA TRP A 384 -14.32 -4.99 16.65
C TRP A 384 -14.38 -6.49 16.37
N LYS A 385 -13.78 -7.33 17.23
CA LYS A 385 -13.90 -8.79 17.14
C LYS A 385 -15.35 -9.25 17.26
N ALA A 386 -16.18 -8.59 18.06
CA ALA A 386 -17.58 -8.99 18.22
C ALA A 386 -18.46 -8.66 17.00
N LEU A 387 -18.01 -7.76 16.12
CA LEU A 387 -18.76 -7.32 14.95
C LEU A 387 -18.54 -8.24 13.73
N PRO A 388 -19.54 -8.34 12.82
CA PRO A 388 -19.33 -8.92 11.50
C PRO A 388 -18.45 -7.98 10.69
N LEU A 389 -17.16 -8.31 10.58
CA LEU A 389 -16.17 -7.47 9.93
C LEU A 389 -16.10 -7.73 8.41
N GLU A 390 -16.75 -8.77 7.88
CA GLU A 390 -16.71 -9.09 6.44
C GLU A 390 -17.16 -7.94 5.51
N PRO A 391 -18.11 -7.05 5.89
CA PRO A 391 -18.45 -5.88 5.07
C PRO A 391 -17.38 -4.79 5.05
N PHE A 392 -16.47 -4.79 6.03
CA PHE A 392 -15.45 -3.76 6.26
C PHE A 392 -14.04 -4.20 5.85
N LEU A 393 -13.79 -5.50 5.71
CA LEU A 393 -12.49 -6.13 5.45
C LEU A 393 -12.33 -6.72 4.05
#